data_AF-A0A7V9SJK1-F1
#
_entry.id   AF-A0A7V9SJK1-F1
#
_cell.length_a   1.000
_cell.length_b   1.000
_cell.length_c   1.000
_cell.angle_alpha   90.00
_cell.angle_beta   90.00
_cell.angle_gamma   90.00
#
_symmetry.space_group_name_H-M   'P 1'
#
loop_
_entity.id
_entity.type
_entity.pdbx_description
1 polymer ?
#
loop_
_entity_poly.entity_id
_entity_poly.type
_entity_poly.pdbx_seq_one_letter_code
_entity_poly.pdbx_strand_id
1 'polypeptide(L)'
;MTLRPSPGLILTVFFVAQVFDGLLTYAAVAVLGVAGEGNALLAAGMAAVGTGPTLVVAKTVASACGLWLHVQGCYAVLGALTGLYLFGAITPWLVVFHNL
;
A
#
# COMPACT_ATOMS: atom_id res chain seq x y z
N MET A 1 14.16 -21.24 -17.88
CA MET A 1 14.89 -20.19 -17.15
C MET A 1 13.86 -19.42 -16.33
N THR A 2 13.66 -19.76 -15.06
CA THR A 2 12.71 -19.06 -14.18
C THR A 2 13.35 -17.77 -13.70
N LEU A 3 12.86 -16.61 -14.16
CA LEU A 3 13.26 -15.30 -13.67
C LEU A 3 12.82 -15.15 -12.21
N ARG A 4 13.74 -15.36 -11.27
CA ARG A 4 13.50 -15.08 -9.86
C ARG A 4 13.86 -13.61 -9.62
N PRO A 5 12.91 -12.76 -9.21
CA PRO A 5 13.20 -11.34 -8.99
C PRO A 5 14.26 -11.17 -7.90
N SER A 6 15.18 -10.23 -8.10
CA SER A 6 16.21 -9.93 -7.11
C SER A 6 15.59 -9.29 -5.85
N PRO A 7 16.19 -9.46 -4.66
CA PRO A 7 15.70 -8.81 -3.45
C PRO A 7 15.54 -7.29 -3.57
N GLY A 8 16.45 -6.63 -4.29
CA GLY A 8 16.39 -5.20 -4.55
C GLY A 8 15.19 -4.82 -5.42
N LEU A 9 14.92 -5.60 -6.48
CA LEU A 9 13.74 -5.39 -7.32
C LEU A 9 12.44 -5.54 -6.51
N ILE A 10 12.36 -6.55 -5.63
CA ILE A 10 11.18 -6.75 -4.76
C ILE A 10 10.97 -5.52 -3.87
N LEU A 11 12.03 -4.98 -3.26
CA LEU A 11 11.92 -3.77 -2.42
C LEU A 11 11.49 -2.55 -3.23
N THR A 12 12.04 -2.36 -4.43
CA THR A 12 11.65 -1.25 -5.31
C THR A 12 10.16 -1.35 -5.68
N VAL A 13 9.70 -2.53 -6.08
CA VAL A 13 8.28 -2.76 -6.40
C VAL A 13 7.41 -2.54 -5.17
N PHE A 14 7.86 -2.95 -3.98
CA PHE A 14 7.15 -2.70 -2.73
C PHE A 14 6.97 -1.20 -2.46
N PHE A 15 8.02 -0.38 -2.60
CA PHE A 15 7.90 1.07 -2.41
C PHE A 15 6.99 1.73 -3.43
N VAL A 16 7.10 1.34 -4.70
CA VAL A 16 6.19 1.82 -5.75
C VAL A 16 4.75 1.44 -5.40
N ALA A 17 4.51 0.21 -4.93
CA ALA A 17 3.20 -0.23 -4.49
C ALA A 17 2.67 0.59 -3.30
N GLN A 18 3.50 0.98 -2.33
CA GLN A 18 3.07 1.86 -1.23
C GLN A 18 2.61 3.23 -1.73
N VAL A 19 3.31 3.80 -2.71
CA VAL A 19 2.93 5.08 -3.32
C VAL A 19 1.58 4.96 -4.03
N PHE A 20 1.43 3.95 -4.91
CA PHE A 20 0.19 3.75 -5.64
C PHE A 20 -0.98 3.46 -4.70
N ASP A 21 -0.80 2.59 -3.71
CA ASP A 21 -1.84 2.30 -2.74
C ASP A 21 -2.26 3.56 -1.96
N GLY A 22 -1.31 4.41 -1.57
CA GLY A 22 -1.60 5.71 -0.95
C GLY A 22 -2.41 6.64 -1.85
N LEU A 23 -1.99 6.80 -3.10
CA LEU A 23 -2.67 7.68 -4.06
C LEU A 23 -4.08 7.18 -4.41
N LEU A 24 -4.22 5.87 -4.66
CA LEU A 24 -5.50 5.25 -4.99
C LEU A 24 -6.47 5.33 -3.81
N THR A 25 -5.99 5.06 -2.59
CA THR A 25 -6.80 5.21 -1.37
C THR A 25 -7.25 6.66 -1.18
N TYR A 26 -6.35 7.64 -1.38
CA TYR A 26 -6.69 9.06 -1.28
C TYR A 26 -7.79 9.45 -2.29
N ALA A 27 -7.61 9.06 -3.55
CA ALA A 27 -8.59 9.34 -4.61
C ALA A 27 -9.93 8.66 -4.34
N ALA A 28 -9.93 7.41 -3.87
CA ALA A 28 -11.15 6.67 -3.60
C ALA A 28 -11.91 7.28 -2.44
N VAL A 29 -11.23 7.65 -1.34
CA VAL A 29 -11.85 8.32 -0.20
C VAL A 29 -12.39 9.71 -0.57
N ALA A 30 -11.75 10.42 -1.51
CA ALA A 30 -12.25 11.70 -2.00
C ALA A 30 -13.59 11.57 -2.76
N VAL A 31 -13.85 10.42 -3.39
CA VAL A 31 -15.08 10.15 -4.16
C VAL A 31 -16.15 9.45 -3.31
N LEU A 32 -15.75 8.40 -2.58
CA LEU A 32 -16.64 7.49 -1.84
C LEU A 32 -16.84 7.90 -0.38
N GLY A 33 -16.06 8.87 0.11
CA GLY A 33 -15.96 9.22 1.52
C GLY A 33 -15.09 8.23 2.31
N VAL A 34 -14.74 8.62 3.55
CA VAL A 34 -13.87 7.84 4.44
C VAL A 34 -14.44 6.46 4.78
N ALA A 35 -15.77 6.32 4.80
CA ALA A 35 -16.43 5.05 5.04
C ALA A 35 -16.11 3.97 4.00
N GLY A 36 -15.72 4.37 2.77
CA GLY A 36 -15.35 3.45 1.69
C GLY A 36 -13.97 2.79 1.87
N GLU A 37 -13.15 3.24 2.82
CA GLU A 37 -11.78 2.74 3.01
C GLU A 37 -11.73 1.37 3.73
N GLY A 38 -12.70 1.10 4.62
CA GLY A 38 -12.87 -0.23 5.23
C GLY A 38 -11.84 -0.63 6.30
N ASN A 39 -10.76 0.14 6.51
CA ASN A 39 -9.80 -0.04 7.59
C ASN A 39 -10.09 0.95 8.72
N ALA A 40 -10.64 0.43 9.83
CA ALA A 40 -11.02 1.25 10.98
C ALA A 40 -9.88 2.11 11.54
N LEU A 41 -8.63 1.65 11.46
CA LEU A 41 -7.48 2.43 11.94
C LEU A 41 -7.19 3.62 11.03
N LEU A 42 -7.23 3.43 9.71
CA LEU A 42 -7.05 4.53 8.78
C LEU A 42 -8.23 5.48 8.85
N ALA A 43 -9.48 4.99 8.87
CA ALA A 43 -10.66 5.82 9.04
C ALA A 43 -10.60 6.71 10.30
N ALA A 44 -10.17 6.14 11.44
CA ALA A 44 -9.98 6.91 12.67
C ALA A 44 -8.89 7.98 12.54
N GLY A 45 -7.76 7.65 11.91
CA GLY A 45 -6.71 8.61 11.62
C GLY A 45 -7.20 9.74 10.71
N MET A 46 -7.93 9.40 9.64
CA MET A 46 -8.49 10.38 8.70
C MET A 46 -9.47 11.33 9.39
N ALA A 47 -10.28 10.82 10.33
CA ALA A 47 -11.19 11.64 11.13
C ALA A 47 -10.44 12.56 12.12
N ALA A 48 -9.29 12.11 12.64
CA ALA A 48 -8.51 12.86 13.64
C ALA A 48 -7.60 13.94 13.03
N VAL A 49 -6.89 13.62 11.95
CA VAL A 49 -5.83 14.50 11.38
C VAL A 49 -5.95 14.71 9.87
N GLY A 50 -7.00 14.19 9.23
CA GLY A 50 -7.25 14.32 7.80
C GLY A 50 -6.62 13.21 6.95
N THR A 51 -7.14 13.03 5.75
CA THR A 51 -6.79 11.93 4.83
C THR A 51 -5.33 11.94 4.40
N GLY A 52 -4.83 13.10 3.96
CA GLY A 52 -3.45 13.24 3.47
C GLY A 52 -2.39 12.86 4.51
N PRO A 53 -2.36 13.53 5.68
CA PRO A 53 -1.40 13.22 6.74
C PRO A 53 -1.48 11.77 7.22
N THR A 54 -2.69 11.22 7.38
CA THR A 54 -2.89 9.83 7.79
C THR A 54 -2.25 8.86 6.80
N LEU A 55 -2.48 9.05 5.50
CA LEU A 55 -1.91 8.18 4.48
C LEU A 55 -0.40 8.33 4.37
N VAL A 56 0.15 9.55 4.47
CA VAL A 56 1.60 9.77 4.47
C VAL A 56 2.26 9.00 5.62
N VAL A 57 1.73 9.10 6.84
CA VAL A 57 2.25 8.36 8.00
C VAL A 57 2.14 6.86 7.77
N ALA A 58 0.96 6.36 7.36
CA ALA A 58 0.74 4.93 7.16
C ALA A 58 1.69 4.33 6.11
N LYS A 59 1.85 4.97 4.95
CA LYS A 59 2.73 4.46 3.88
C LYS A 59 4.21 4.60 4.24
N THR A 60 4.58 5.64 5.00
CA THR A 60 5.96 5.78 5.50
C THR A 60 6.30 4.66 6.48
N VAL A 61 5.41 4.35 7.43
CA VAL A 61 5.59 3.25 8.38
C VAL A 61 5.66 1.91 7.65
N ALA A 62 4.73 1.64 6.70
CA ALA A 62 4.76 0.43 5.89
C ALA A 62 6.07 0.30 5.09
N SER A 63 6.54 1.39 4.48
CA SER A 63 7.82 1.43 3.75
C SER A 63 9.01 1.14 4.65
N ALA A 64 9.05 1.74 5.85
CA ALA A 64 10.10 1.48 6.83
C ALA A 64 10.11 0.01 7.28
N CYS A 65 8.94 -0.59 7.51
CA CYS A 65 8.84 -2.03 7.81
C CYS A 65 9.32 -2.90 6.64
N GLY A 66 8.97 -2.55 5.40
CA GLY A 66 9.45 -3.27 4.21
C GLY A 66 10.97 -3.20 4.05
N LEU A 67 11.55 -2.01 4.27
CA LEU A 67 13.00 -1.83 4.30
C LEU A 67 13.65 -2.65 5.41
N TRP A 68 13.06 -2.67 6.61
CA TRP A 68 13.55 -3.47 7.71
C TRP A 68 13.58 -4.96 7.37
N LEU A 69 12.51 -5.51 6.79
CA LEU A 69 12.47 -6.89 6.32
C LEU A 69 13.55 -7.19 5.26
N HIS A 70 13.83 -6.24 4.37
CA HIS A 70 14.89 -6.37 3.38
C HIS A 70 16.27 -6.45 4.04
N VAL A 71 16.56 -5.59 5.01
CA VAL A 71 17.84 -5.59 5.76
C VAL A 71 18.00 -6.87 6.57
N GLN A 72 16.92 -7.41 7.15
CA GLN A 72 16.92 -8.68 7.89
C GLN A 72 16.99 -9.93 6.99
N GLY A 73 17.04 -9.77 5.66
CA GLY A 73 17.08 -10.89 4.71
C GLY A 73 15.76 -11.65 4.54
N CYS A 74 14.64 -11.12 5.06
CA CYS A 74 13.31 -11.74 5.02
C CYS A 74 12.62 -11.56 3.64
N TYR A 75 13.30 -11.93 2.55
CA TYR A 75 12.85 -11.63 1.19
C TYR A 75 11.56 -12.34 0.78
N ALA A 76 11.30 -13.54 1.31
CA ALA A 76 10.05 -14.26 1.05
C ALA A 76 8.85 -13.52 1.64
N VAL A 77 8.98 -12.99 2.86
CA VAL A 77 7.95 -12.21 3.53
C VAL A 77 7.72 -10.89 2.79
N LEU A 78 8.78 -10.17 2.45
CA LEU A 78 8.68 -8.94 1.66
C LEU A 78 8.01 -9.18 0.29
N GLY A 79 8.37 -10.27 -0.39
CA GLY A 79 7.74 -10.67 -1.64
C GLY A 79 6.25 -10.98 -1.50
N ALA A 80 5.86 -11.71 -0.45
CA ALA A 80 4.47 -12.00 -0.15
C ALA A 80 3.66 -10.71 0.14
N LEU A 81 4.22 -9.80 0.95
CA LEU A 81 3.61 -8.50 1.22
C LEU A 81 3.48 -7.66 -0.05
N THR A 82 4.50 -7.66 -0.90
CA THR A 82 4.45 -6.96 -2.20
C THR A 82 3.29 -7.49 -3.06
N GLY A 83 3.14 -8.82 -3.14
CA GLY A 83 2.00 -9.45 -3.81
C GLY A 83 0.67 -9.04 -3.19
N LEU A 84 0.57 -9.03 -1.86
CA LEU A 84 -0.63 -8.60 -1.15
C LEU A 84 -1.02 -7.15 -1.49
N TYR A 85 -0.07 -6.22 -1.61
CA TYR A 85 -0.39 -4.86 -2.03
C TYR A 85 -0.86 -4.78 -3.48
N LEU A 86 -0.23 -5.51 -4.40
CA LEU A 86 -0.63 -5.53 -5.81
C LEU A 86 -2.06 -6.08 -5.98
N PHE A 87 -2.38 -7.21 -5.34
CA PHE A 87 -3.65 -7.91 -5.53
C PHE A 87 -4.75 -7.52 -4.56
N GLY A 88 -4.40 -7.14 -3.33
CA GLY A 88 -5.35 -6.83 -2.26
C GLY A 88 -5.63 -5.34 -2.05
N ALA A 89 -4.80 -4.46 -2.60
CA ALA A 89 -4.98 -3.01 -2.48
C ALA A 89 -5.10 -2.35 -3.86
N ILE A 90 -4.08 -2.47 -4.71
CA ILE A 90 -4.04 -1.77 -6.00
C ILE A 90 -5.12 -2.31 -6.95
N THR A 91 -5.18 -3.64 -7.16
CA THR A 91 -6.15 -4.23 -8.10
C THR A 91 -7.60 -3.90 -7.73
N PRO A 92 -8.06 -4.03 -6.46
CA PRO A 92 -9.40 -3.62 -6.08
C PRO A 92 -9.70 -2.15 -6.37
N TRP A 93 -8.76 -1.24 -6.08
CA TRP A 93 -8.97 0.17 -6.38
C TRP A 93 -9.09 0.44 -7.88
N LEU A 94 -8.26 -0.19 -8.71
CA LEU A 94 -8.38 -0.07 -10.16
C LEU A 94 -9.74 -0.56 -10.68
N VAL A 95 -10.27 -1.64 -10.11
CA VAL A 95 -11.61 -2.13 -10.44
C VAL A 95 -12.67 -1.12 -10.00
N VAL A 96 -12.57 -0.56 -8.79
CA VAL A 96 -13.50 0.49 -8.33
C VAL A 96 -13.46 1.69 -9.28
N PHE A 97 -12.29 2.22 -9.61
CA PHE A 97 -12.16 3.36 -10.51
C PHE A 97 -12.64 3.09 -11.94
N HIS A 98 -12.51 1.86 -12.44
CA HIS A 98 -13.06 1.49 -13.74
C HIS A 98 -14.61 1.51 -13.75
N ASN A 99 -15.25 1.31 -12.59
CA ASN A 99 -16.71 1.24 -12.46
C ASN A 99 -17.34 2.54 -11.94
N LEU A 100 -16.53 3.58 -11.68
CA LEU A 100 -16.96 4.93 -11.34
C LEU A 100 -17.22 5.76 -12.60
#